data_AF-A0A7S8EKX0-F1
#
_entry.id   AF-A0A7S8EKX0-F1
#
_cell.length_a   1.000
_cell.length_b   1.000
_cell.length_c   1.000
_cell.angle_alpha   90.00
_cell.angle_beta   90.00
_cell.angle_gamma   90.00
#
_symmetry.space_group_name_H-M   'P 1'
#
loop_
_entity.id
_entity.type
_entity.pdbx_description
1 polymer ?
#
loop_
_entity_poly.entity_id
_entity_poly.type
_entity_poly.pdbx_seq_one_letter_code
_entity_poly.pdbx_strand_id
1 'polypeptide(L)'
;MSAFESFVITGGYHPDQCISVKATLPTINLRLINASDNQYHVVPFKFIGVAREFPTAPRDSFLVANSAYIAKMSGTNVSEYVLMRATGDPAQLAKTAKAALASDPTLQVKDVGMASHIIGSSLTAVDLSSLTTTELAFAVAMAAASAGLMLALGFIDRRRSFAILTAIGAKRDQLGSFLWAEGALVALGGTIFGLLSGTMTAWMLVKLLTGVFDPAPDALSIPWLYIGAVVTLVIVSVMAAVGFTNVRSASATVESLRDL
;
A
#
# COMPACT_ATOMS: atom_id res chain seq x y z
N MET A 1 -39.52 17.66 1.87
CA MET A 1 -38.82 16.42 2.29
C MET A 1 -38.87 15.44 1.12
N SER A 2 -37.80 15.31 0.35
CA SER A 2 -37.67 14.26 -0.67
C SER A 2 -36.67 13.23 -0.16
N ALA A 3 -37.17 12.11 0.38
CA ALA A 3 -36.35 10.98 0.76
C ALA A 3 -35.73 10.39 -0.52
N PHE A 4 -34.41 10.43 -0.63
CA PHE A 4 -33.70 9.63 -1.63
C PHE A 4 -33.50 8.25 -1.00
N GLU A 5 -34.45 7.35 -1.26
CA GLU A 5 -34.34 5.95 -0.84
C GLU A 5 -33.31 5.26 -1.75
N SER A 6 -32.08 5.13 -1.25
CA SER A 6 -30.99 4.43 -1.94
C SER A 6 -30.72 3.13 -1.19
N PHE A 7 -31.13 2.00 -1.76
CA PHE A 7 -30.85 0.67 -1.22
C PHE A 7 -29.57 0.14 -1.87
N VAL A 8 -28.59 -0.25 -1.06
CA VAL A 8 -27.31 -0.83 -1.50
C VAL A 8 -27.46 -2.34 -1.47
N ILE A 9 -27.46 -3.00 -2.64
CA ILE A 9 -27.33 -4.45 -2.72
C ILE A 9 -25.85 -4.77 -2.86
N THR A 10 -25.22 -5.27 -1.80
CA THR A 10 -23.87 -5.84 -1.87
C THR A 10 -23.97 -7.26 -2.44
N GLY A 11 -23.72 -7.40 -3.75
CA GLY A 11 -23.60 -8.70 -4.41
C GLY A 11 -22.14 -9.05 -4.64
N GLY A 12 -21.71 -10.23 -4.18
CA GLY A 12 -20.38 -10.78 -4.49
C GLY A 12 -20.14 -10.89 -5.99
N TYR A 13 -18.96 -10.47 -6.45
CA TYR A 13 -18.63 -10.26 -7.86
C TYR A 13 -18.01 -11.51 -8.52
N HIS A 14 -18.32 -11.68 -9.81
CA HIS A 14 -17.78 -12.68 -10.76
C HIS A 14 -17.38 -11.91 -12.04
N PRO A 15 -16.30 -12.25 -12.74
CA PRO A 15 -15.44 -11.25 -13.38
C PRO A 15 -15.47 -11.21 -14.91
N ASP A 16 -16.13 -12.16 -15.57
CA ASP A 16 -16.34 -12.12 -17.02
C ASP A 16 -17.42 -11.10 -17.45
N GLN A 17 -17.99 -10.34 -16.52
CA GLN A 17 -18.93 -9.26 -16.81
C GLN A 17 -18.33 -7.88 -16.52
N CYS A 18 -17.39 -7.47 -17.37
CA CYS A 18 -17.25 -6.04 -17.65
C CYS A 18 -18.60 -5.56 -18.22
N ILE A 19 -19.48 -5.04 -17.36
CA ILE A 19 -20.68 -4.34 -17.81
C ILE A 19 -20.20 -2.98 -18.36
N SER A 20 -19.60 -3.01 -19.54
CA SER A 20 -19.64 -1.89 -20.46
C SER A 20 -21.12 -1.68 -20.75
N VAL A 21 -21.78 -0.83 -19.96
CA VAL A 21 -23.12 -0.35 -20.26
C VAL A 21 -22.99 0.61 -21.45
N LYS A 22 -22.75 0.04 -22.64
CA LYS A 22 -23.08 0.70 -23.88
C LYS A 22 -24.60 0.86 -23.83
N ALA A 23 -25.04 2.10 -23.74
CA ALA A 23 -26.43 2.51 -23.54
C ALA A 23 -27.32 2.04 -24.71
N THR A 24 -27.67 0.75 -24.71
CA THR A 24 -28.63 0.15 -25.65
C THR A 24 -29.18 -1.18 -25.12
N LEU A 25 -29.44 -1.28 -23.81
CA LEU A 25 -30.16 -2.42 -23.22
C LEU A 25 -31.33 -1.87 -22.37
N PRO A 26 -32.59 -2.21 -22.68
CA PRO A 26 -33.72 -1.66 -21.92
C PRO A 26 -33.84 -2.29 -20.53
N THR A 27 -33.30 -3.49 -20.29
CA THR A 27 -33.49 -4.23 -19.04
C THR A 27 -32.26 -5.06 -18.63
N ILE A 28 -31.96 -5.08 -17.33
CA ILE A 28 -30.94 -5.89 -16.64
C ILE A 28 -31.65 -6.86 -15.70
N ASN A 29 -31.28 -8.14 -15.71
CA ASN A 29 -31.85 -9.13 -14.81
C ASN A 29 -30.98 -9.29 -13.57
N LEU A 30 -31.54 -9.03 -12.39
CA LEU A 30 -30.86 -9.19 -11.11
C LEU A 30 -31.45 -10.38 -10.34
N ARG A 31 -30.60 -11.12 -9.64
CA ARG A 31 -31.04 -12.20 -8.75
C ARG A 31 -31.30 -11.63 -7.37
N LEU A 32 -32.55 -11.69 -6.91
CA LEU A 32 -32.96 -11.25 -5.58
C LEU A 32 -33.41 -12.43 -4.75
N ILE A 33 -33.08 -12.44 -3.46
CA ILE A 33 -33.60 -13.44 -2.53
C ILE A 33 -35.04 -13.06 -2.19
N ASN A 34 -35.95 -14.02 -2.29
CA ASN A 34 -37.32 -13.87 -1.81
C ASN A 34 -37.40 -14.39 -0.37
N ALA A 35 -37.97 -13.59 0.54
CA ALA A 35 -38.06 -13.91 1.95
C ALA A 35 -39.05 -15.04 2.26
N SER A 36 -39.99 -15.36 1.36
CA SER A 36 -40.94 -16.46 1.58
C SER A 36 -40.30 -17.83 1.43
N ASP A 37 -39.32 -17.97 0.53
CA ASP A 37 -38.70 -19.25 0.18
C ASP A 37 -37.17 -19.28 0.38
N ASN A 38 -36.58 -18.12 0.70
CA ASN A 38 -35.15 -17.91 0.87
C ASN A 38 -34.32 -18.32 -0.38
N GLN A 39 -34.93 -18.30 -1.56
CA GLN A 39 -34.29 -18.64 -2.83
C GLN A 39 -34.12 -17.42 -3.74
N TYR A 40 -33.09 -17.50 -4.60
CA TYR A 40 -32.80 -16.48 -5.59
C TYR A 40 -33.76 -16.55 -6.78
N HIS A 41 -34.50 -15.47 -6.98
CA HIS A 41 -35.38 -15.26 -8.12
C HIS A 41 -34.80 -14.23 -9.08
N VAL A 42 -34.91 -14.49 -10.38
CA VAL A 42 -34.47 -13.56 -11.42
C VAL A 42 -35.54 -12.48 -11.61
N VAL A 43 -35.16 -11.22 -11.39
CA VAL A 43 -36.04 -10.06 -11.44
C VAL A 43 -35.54 -9.05 -12.47
N PRO A 44 -36.38 -8.64 -13.44
CA PRO A 44 -35.99 -7.68 -14.47
C PRO A 44 -36.03 -6.24 -13.95
N PHE A 45 -34.98 -5.47 -14.24
CA PHE A 45 -34.83 -4.05 -13.92
C PHE A 45 -34.65 -3.23 -15.18
N LYS A 46 -35.31 -2.08 -15.29
CA LYS A 46 -35.05 -1.13 -16.39
C LYS A 46 -33.81 -0.31 -16.07
N PHE A 47 -32.83 -0.29 -16.97
CA PHE A 47 -31.66 0.57 -16.81
C PHE A 47 -32.01 2.02 -17.16
N ILE A 48 -31.75 2.96 -16.24
CA ILE A 48 -32.11 4.38 -16.38
C ILE A 48 -30.87 5.26 -16.55
N GLY A 49 -29.71 4.88 -15.99
CA GLY A 49 -28.46 5.63 -16.12
C GLY A 49 -27.41 5.24 -15.09
N VAL A 50 -26.29 5.97 -15.10
CA VAL A 50 -25.17 5.80 -14.16
C VAL A 50 -25.14 7.00 -13.19
N ALA A 51 -25.08 6.74 -11.90
CA ALA A 51 -24.89 7.76 -10.87
C ALA A 51 -23.41 7.95 -10.54
N ARG A 52 -23.01 9.17 -10.17
CA ARG A 52 -21.66 9.42 -9.64
C ARG A 52 -21.54 8.87 -8.22
N GLU A 53 -20.39 8.27 -7.93
CA GLU A 53 -20.04 7.66 -6.64
C GLU A 53 -20.23 8.63 -5.46
N PHE A 54 -20.81 8.13 -4.37
CA PHE A 54 -20.99 8.90 -3.13
C PHE A 54 -19.77 8.71 -2.21
N PRO A 55 -19.37 9.71 -1.40
CA PRO A 55 -18.19 9.60 -0.54
C PRO A 55 -18.20 8.43 0.47
N THR A 56 -19.37 7.86 0.75
CA THR A 56 -19.56 6.71 1.65
C THR A 56 -19.89 5.41 0.91
N ALA A 57 -19.91 5.42 -0.42
CA ALA A 57 -20.14 4.21 -1.19
C ALA A 57 -18.94 3.27 -0.99
N PRO A 58 -19.18 1.96 -0.77
CA PRO A 58 -18.11 0.97 -0.90
C PRO A 58 -17.46 1.11 -2.28
N ARG A 59 -16.15 0.86 -2.38
CA ARG A 59 -15.42 0.87 -3.67
C ARG A 59 -15.82 -0.28 -4.62
N ASP A 60 -16.79 -1.10 -4.22
CA ASP A 60 -17.35 -2.18 -5.01
C ASP A 60 -18.48 -1.68 -5.93
N SER A 61 -19.02 -2.58 -6.75
CA SER A 61 -20.17 -2.29 -7.61
C SER A 61 -21.44 -2.07 -6.79
N PHE A 62 -22.01 -0.86 -6.84
CA PHE A 62 -23.31 -0.55 -6.22
C PHE A 62 -24.37 -0.27 -7.28
N LEU A 63 -25.60 -0.71 -7.00
CA LEU A 63 -26.78 -0.47 -7.83
C LEU A 63 -27.78 0.39 -7.05
N VAL A 64 -28.40 1.35 -7.72
CA VAL A 64 -29.51 2.13 -7.17
C VAL A 64 -30.79 1.66 -7.82
N ALA A 65 -31.69 1.09 -7.02
CA ALA A 65 -32.97 0.55 -7.48
C ALA A 65 -34.13 1.14 -6.67
N ASN A 66 -35.33 1.06 -7.26
CA ASN A 66 -36.56 1.49 -6.59
C ASN A 66 -36.90 0.55 -5.42
N SER A 67 -36.96 1.11 -4.21
CA SER A 67 -37.25 0.42 -2.94
C SER A 67 -38.57 -0.35 -2.96
N ALA A 68 -39.67 0.28 -3.39
CA ALA A 68 -40.99 -0.32 -3.42
C ALA A 68 -41.07 -1.51 -4.39
N TYR A 69 -40.34 -1.43 -5.50
CA TYR A 69 -40.23 -2.54 -6.45
C TYR A 69 -39.41 -3.70 -5.87
N ILE A 70 -38.27 -3.41 -5.23
CA ILE A 70 -37.46 -4.45 -4.55
C ILE A 70 -38.30 -5.17 -3.50
N ALA A 71 -38.98 -4.42 -2.64
CA ALA A 71 -39.76 -5.01 -1.55
C ALA A 71 -40.93 -5.86 -2.03
N LYS A 72 -41.58 -5.46 -3.13
CA LYS A 72 -42.61 -6.26 -3.78
C LYS A 72 -42.06 -7.59 -4.30
N MET A 73 -40.84 -7.59 -4.82
CA MET A 73 -40.22 -8.78 -5.43
C MET A 73 -39.50 -9.67 -4.41
N SER A 74 -38.96 -9.11 -3.32
CA SER A 74 -38.29 -9.84 -2.24
C SER A 74 -39.25 -10.25 -1.12
N GLY A 75 -40.46 -9.70 -1.07
CA GLY A 75 -41.42 -9.95 0.01
C GLY A 75 -41.07 -9.30 1.35
N THR A 76 -40.09 -8.39 1.38
CA THR A 76 -39.59 -7.72 2.60
C THR A 76 -39.40 -6.23 2.40
N ASN A 77 -39.91 -5.43 3.35
CA ASN A 77 -39.70 -3.98 3.43
C ASN A 77 -38.50 -3.60 4.32
N VAL A 78 -37.65 -4.56 4.69
CA VAL A 78 -36.56 -4.33 5.64
C VAL A 78 -35.40 -3.65 4.92
N SER A 79 -34.96 -2.50 5.46
CA SER A 79 -33.79 -1.77 4.98
C SER A 79 -32.66 -1.90 5.97
N GLU A 80 -31.49 -2.35 5.52
CA GLU A 80 -30.29 -2.48 6.37
C GLU A 80 -29.67 -1.11 6.68
N TYR A 81 -29.72 -0.20 5.71
CA TYR A 81 -29.17 1.16 5.83
C TYR A 81 -30.21 2.21 5.42
N VAL A 82 -30.29 3.28 6.20
CA VAL A 82 -31.10 4.46 5.90
C VAL A 82 -30.18 5.67 5.84
N LEU A 83 -30.16 6.35 4.69
CA LEU A 83 -29.37 7.55 4.49
C LEU A 83 -30.20 8.79 4.84
N MET A 84 -29.67 9.64 5.71
CA MET A 84 -30.27 10.93 6.03
C MET A 84 -29.54 12.05 5.29
N ARG A 85 -30.29 12.91 4.61
CA ARG A 85 -29.73 14.09 3.93
C ARG A 85 -29.51 15.21 4.95
N ALA A 86 -28.26 15.56 5.20
CA ALA A 86 -27.91 16.74 5.97
C ALA A 86 -27.97 18.02 5.11
N THR A 87 -28.60 19.07 5.62
CA THR A 87 -28.58 20.43 5.03
C THR A 87 -27.57 21.37 5.72
N GLY A 88 -26.91 20.90 6.78
CA GLY A 88 -25.91 21.62 7.59
C GLY A 88 -24.77 20.69 8.06
N ASP A 89 -24.23 20.90 9.27
CA ASP A 89 -23.15 20.06 9.82
C ASP A 89 -23.63 18.60 10.05
N PRO A 90 -23.08 17.62 9.31
CA PRO A 90 -23.46 16.22 9.45
C PRO A 90 -23.22 15.67 10.86
N ALA A 91 -22.18 16.13 11.56
CA ALA A 91 -21.85 15.66 12.90
C ALA A 91 -22.90 16.11 13.94
N GLN A 92 -23.49 17.29 13.77
CA GLN A 92 -24.59 17.76 14.62
C GLN A 92 -25.87 16.97 14.33
N LEU A 93 -26.18 16.72 13.06
CA LEU A 93 -27.34 15.89 12.67
C LEU A 93 -27.22 14.48 13.24
N ALA A 94 -26.02 13.87 13.18
CA ALA A 94 -25.76 12.54 13.74
C ALA A 94 -25.98 12.51 15.27
N LYS A 95 -25.56 13.55 15.99
CA LYS A 95 -25.81 13.66 17.45
C LYS A 95 -27.31 13.78 17.76
N THR A 96 -28.04 14.61 17.02
CA THR A 96 -29.49 14.77 17.20
C THR A 96 -30.24 13.48 16.86
N ALA A 97 -29.90 12.82 15.77
CA ALA A 97 -30.48 11.53 15.39
C ALA A 97 -30.17 10.43 16.42
N LYS A 98 -28.93 10.38 16.94
CA LYS A 98 -28.54 9.43 18.00
C LYS A 98 -29.31 9.66 19.29
N ALA A 99 -29.56 10.91 19.67
CA ALA A 99 -30.35 11.26 20.85
C ALA A 99 -31.83 10.89 20.67
N ALA A 100 -32.41 11.15 19.49
CA ALA A 100 -33.81 10.83 19.19
C ALA A 100 -34.08 9.32 19.06
N LEU A 101 -33.08 8.55 18.61
CA LEU A 101 -33.15 7.09 18.44
C LEU A 101 -32.57 6.32 19.64
N ALA A 102 -32.24 7.00 20.74
CA ALA A 102 -31.66 6.38 21.93
C ALA A 102 -32.59 5.35 22.60
N SER A 103 -33.89 5.39 22.32
CA SER A 103 -34.90 4.46 22.81
C SER A 103 -34.90 3.10 22.08
N ASP A 104 -34.22 2.99 20.94
CA ASP A 104 -34.13 1.74 20.18
C ASP A 104 -32.66 1.29 20.06
N PRO A 105 -32.21 0.34 20.91
CA PRO A 105 -30.83 -0.13 20.93
C PRO A 105 -30.42 -0.93 19.68
N THR A 106 -31.36 -1.27 18.79
CA THR A 106 -31.07 -1.99 17.55
C THR A 106 -30.62 -1.08 16.41
N LEU A 107 -30.90 0.24 16.52
CA LEU A 107 -30.58 1.21 15.47
C LEU A 107 -29.24 1.91 15.75
N GLN A 108 -28.25 1.63 14.91
CA GLN A 108 -26.94 2.29 14.99
C GLN A 108 -26.87 3.51 14.08
N VAL A 109 -26.81 4.70 14.68
CA VAL A 109 -26.56 5.95 13.95
C VAL A 109 -25.06 6.12 13.74
N LYS A 110 -24.62 6.05 12.48
CA LYS A 110 -23.24 6.32 12.08
C LYS A 110 -23.17 7.65 11.33
N ASP A 111 -22.19 8.47 11.68
CA ASP A 111 -21.89 9.70 10.95
C ASP A 111 -21.11 9.38 9.67
N VAL A 112 -21.27 10.22 8.64
CA VAL A 112 -20.56 10.09 7.36
C VAL A 112 -19.04 10.07 7.55
N GLY A 113 -18.50 10.88 8.46
CA GLY A 113 -17.07 10.91 8.81
C GLY A 113 -16.60 9.64 9.52
N MET A 114 -17.43 9.06 10.39
CA MET A 114 -17.14 7.78 11.05
C MET A 114 -17.27 6.58 10.09
N ALA A 115 -18.23 6.60 9.17
CA ALA A 115 -18.38 5.58 8.14
C ALA A 115 -17.18 5.60 7.18
N SER A 116 -16.77 6.79 6.71
CA SER A 116 -15.54 6.94 5.92
C SER A 116 -14.29 6.53 6.70
N HIS A 117 -14.25 6.82 8.01
CA HIS A 117 -13.12 6.42 8.85
C HIS A 117 -13.08 4.90 9.07
N ILE A 118 -14.21 4.21 9.29
CA ILE A 118 -14.24 2.75 9.52
C ILE A 118 -13.96 1.96 8.24
N ILE A 119 -14.50 2.42 7.09
CA ILE A 119 -14.23 1.83 5.78
C ILE A 119 -12.75 2.05 5.38
N GLY A 120 -12.14 3.15 5.82
CA GLY A 120 -10.68 3.31 5.79
C GLY A 120 -9.97 2.42 6.82
N SER A 121 -10.46 2.35 8.06
CA SER A 121 -9.72 1.92 9.25
C SER A 121 -9.37 0.43 9.30
N SER A 122 -10.12 -0.46 8.66
CA SER A 122 -9.76 -1.89 8.67
C SER A 122 -8.66 -2.23 7.67
N LEU A 123 -8.36 -1.35 6.70
CA LEU A 123 -7.21 -1.47 5.79
C LEU A 123 -6.11 -0.43 6.09
N THR A 124 -6.41 0.66 6.82
CA THR A 124 -5.44 1.73 7.17
C THR A 124 -4.87 1.64 8.58
N ALA A 125 -5.22 0.63 9.41
CA ALA A 125 -4.51 0.43 10.69
C ALA A 125 -3.07 -0.07 10.50
N VAL A 126 -2.74 -0.53 9.29
CA VAL A 126 -1.37 -0.69 8.83
C VAL A 126 -1.13 0.36 7.76
N ASP A 127 -0.63 1.53 8.17
CA ASP A 127 -0.07 2.50 7.22
C ASP A 127 1.10 1.81 6.49
N LEU A 128 0.83 1.30 5.30
CA LEU A 128 1.82 0.67 4.44
C LEU A 128 2.99 1.62 4.18
N SER A 129 2.72 2.92 4.04
CA SER A 129 3.75 3.96 3.94
C SER A 129 4.65 4.04 5.17
N SER A 130 4.08 3.98 6.37
CA SER A 130 4.83 4.02 7.64
C SER A 130 5.64 2.74 7.85
N LEU A 131 5.08 1.58 7.48
CA LEU A 131 5.83 0.31 7.49
C LEU A 131 6.99 0.34 6.51
N THR A 132 6.75 0.71 5.26
CA THR A 132 7.78 0.78 4.23
C THR A 132 8.86 1.79 4.59
N THR A 133 8.50 2.93 5.21
CA THR A 133 9.48 3.91 5.68
C THR A 133 10.37 3.33 6.79
N THR A 134 9.77 2.60 7.73
CA THR A 134 10.51 1.95 8.83
C THR A 134 11.41 0.85 8.30
N GLU A 135 10.91 0.00 7.43
CA GLU A 135 11.65 -1.06 6.74
C GLU A 135 12.84 -0.47 5.98
N LEU A 136 12.62 0.60 5.21
CA LEU A 136 13.67 1.29 4.46
C LEU A 136 14.76 1.83 5.39
N ALA A 137 14.38 2.45 6.51
CA ALA A 137 15.35 2.92 7.49
C ALA A 137 16.24 1.79 8.03
N PHE A 138 15.64 0.63 8.36
CA PHE A 138 16.40 -0.55 8.77
C PHE A 138 17.28 -1.11 7.67
N ALA A 139 16.77 -1.20 6.44
CA ALA A 139 17.53 -1.69 5.28
C ALA A 139 18.78 -0.85 5.04
N VAL A 140 18.65 0.48 5.15
CA VAL A 140 19.74 1.44 4.93
C VAL A 140 20.76 1.36 6.05
N ALA A 141 20.32 1.27 7.30
CA ALA A 141 21.19 1.08 8.45
C ALA A 141 21.96 -0.25 8.34
N MET A 142 21.28 -1.34 7.98
CA MET A 142 21.89 -2.66 7.77
C MET A 142 22.91 -2.65 6.62
N ALA A 143 22.60 -1.99 5.50
CA ALA A 143 23.51 -1.85 4.37
C ALA A 143 24.80 -1.11 4.78
N ALA A 144 24.66 0.03 5.46
CA ALA A 144 25.80 0.80 5.95
C ALA A 144 26.62 0.01 6.98
N ALA A 145 25.97 -0.65 7.93
CA ALA A 145 26.63 -1.47 8.96
C ALA A 145 27.38 -2.66 8.35
N SER A 146 26.76 -3.37 7.40
CA SER A 146 27.36 -4.53 6.73
C SER A 146 28.57 -4.13 5.89
N ALA A 147 28.44 -3.04 5.10
CA ALA A 147 29.55 -2.50 4.33
C ALA A 147 30.70 -2.03 5.24
N GLY A 148 30.37 -1.31 6.31
CA GLY A 148 31.36 -0.86 7.31
C GLY A 148 32.09 -2.03 7.97
N LEU A 149 31.37 -3.09 8.35
CA LEU A 149 31.96 -4.29 8.95
C LEU A 149 32.86 -5.03 7.96
N MET A 150 32.41 -5.23 6.71
CA MET A 150 33.21 -5.86 5.67
C MET A 150 34.52 -5.11 5.42
N LEU A 151 34.46 -3.78 5.30
CA LEU A 151 35.64 -2.94 5.09
C LEU A 151 36.56 -2.97 6.31
N ALA A 152 36.01 -2.89 7.53
CA ALA A 152 36.80 -2.95 8.76
C ALA A 152 37.58 -4.27 8.87
N LEU A 153 36.93 -5.40 8.57
CA LEU A 153 37.59 -6.71 8.53
C LEU A 153 38.64 -6.78 7.41
N GLY A 154 38.32 -6.29 6.21
CA GLY A 154 39.25 -6.24 5.09
C GLY A 154 40.51 -5.44 5.40
N PHE A 155 40.37 -4.34 6.14
CA PHE A 155 41.51 -3.55 6.64
C PHE A 155 42.39 -4.32 7.60
N ILE A 156 41.79 -5.05 8.55
CA ILE A 156 42.51 -5.81 9.56
C ILE A 156 43.36 -6.89 8.87
N ASP A 157 42.77 -7.64 7.94
CA ASP A 157 43.46 -8.70 7.20
C ASP A 157 44.58 -8.16 6.31
N ARG A 158 44.38 -7.00 5.66
CA ARG A 158 45.33 -6.43 4.69
C ARG A 158 46.27 -5.38 5.28
N ARG A 159 46.22 -5.13 6.59
CA ARG A 159 47.00 -4.09 7.28
C ARG A 159 48.50 -4.19 7.00
N ARG A 160 49.06 -5.41 7.03
CA ARG A 160 50.49 -5.64 6.75
C ARG A 160 50.87 -5.27 5.31
N SER A 161 50.05 -5.69 4.35
CA SER A 161 50.26 -5.38 2.93
C SER A 161 50.21 -3.87 2.68
N PHE A 162 49.27 -3.17 3.31
CA PHE A 162 49.18 -1.70 3.22
C PHE A 162 50.36 -0.98 3.89
N ALA A 163 50.87 -1.48 5.01
CA ALA A 163 52.07 -0.94 5.65
C ALA A 163 53.31 -1.08 4.75
N ILE A 164 53.48 -2.23 4.10
CA ILE A 164 54.58 -2.46 3.14
C ILE A 164 54.45 -1.54 1.92
N LEU A 165 53.25 -1.41 1.35
CA LEU A 165 53.00 -0.50 0.22
C LEU A 165 53.34 0.96 0.58
N THR A 166 52.97 1.38 1.80
CA THR A 166 53.27 2.72 2.30
C THR A 166 54.77 2.92 2.48
N ALA A 167 55.51 1.91 2.96
CA ALA A 167 56.96 1.97 3.09
C ALA A 167 57.71 2.06 1.75
N ILE A 168 57.12 1.54 0.66
CA ILE A 168 57.66 1.64 -0.70
C ILE A 168 57.21 2.95 -1.40
N GLY A 169 56.40 3.78 -0.73
CA GLY A 169 56.01 5.12 -1.20
C GLY A 169 54.61 5.23 -1.81
N ALA A 170 53.73 4.26 -1.58
CA ALA A 170 52.33 4.38 -2.01
C ALA A 170 51.64 5.58 -1.35
N LYS A 171 50.89 6.34 -2.15
CA LYS A 171 50.14 7.53 -1.68
C LYS A 171 48.83 7.11 -1.01
N ARG A 172 48.40 7.88 -0.01
CA ARG A 172 47.12 7.64 0.72
C ARG A 172 45.91 7.56 -0.21
N ASP A 173 45.93 8.31 -1.31
CA ASP A 173 44.85 8.31 -2.30
C ASP A 173 44.74 6.97 -3.06
N GLN A 174 45.86 6.27 -3.26
CA GLN A 174 45.86 4.96 -3.92
C GLN A 174 45.24 3.90 -3.00
N LEU A 175 45.50 3.98 -1.69
CA LEU A 175 44.85 3.14 -0.69
C LEU A 175 43.35 3.45 -0.58
N GLY A 176 42.97 4.74 -0.59
CA GLY A 176 41.57 5.15 -0.60
C GLY A 176 40.81 4.68 -1.84
N SER A 177 41.43 4.72 -3.03
CA SER A 177 40.81 4.24 -4.27
C SER A 177 40.45 2.75 -4.23
N PHE A 178 41.23 1.96 -3.50
CA PHE A 178 40.97 0.54 -3.30
C PHE A 178 39.70 0.30 -2.47
N LEU A 179 39.50 1.07 -1.40
CA LEU A 179 38.27 1.01 -0.58
C LEU A 179 37.04 1.42 -1.38
N TRP A 180 37.18 2.48 -2.19
CA TRP A 180 36.09 2.93 -3.05
C TRP A 180 35.71 1.87 -4.09
N ALA A 181 36.69 1.14 -4.63
CA ALA A 181 36.43 0.03 -5.54
C ALA A 181 35.72 -1.16 -4.86
N GLU A 182 36.15 -1.54 -3.65
CA GLU A 182 35.45 -2.58 -2.88
C GLU A 182 34.02 -2.15 -2.52
N GLY A 183 33.85 -0.92 -2.03
CA GLY A 183 32.52 -0.36 -1.73
C GLY A 183 31.61 -0.28 -2.95
N ALA A 184 32.16 0.11 -4.12
CA ALA A 184 31.42 0.14 -5.37
C ALA A 184 31.00 -1.26 -5.82
N LEU A 185 31.88 -2.27 -5.69
CA LEU A 185 31.54 -3.66 -6.00
C LEU A 185 30.41 -4.19 -5.10
N VAL A 186 30.46 -3.90 -3.80
CA VAL A 186 29.42 -4.30 -2.85
C VAL A 186 28.09 -3.59 -3.17
N ALA A 187 28.13 -2.29 -3.42
CA ALA A 187 26.94 -1.51 -3.77
C ALA A 187 26.30 -1.99 -5.08
N LEU A 188 27.10 -2.21 -6.13
CA LEU A 188 26.63 -2.71 -7.42
C LEU A 188 26.08 -4.13 -7.31
N GLY A 189 26.84 -5.04 -6.71
CA GLY A 189 26.43 -6.44 -6.54
C GLY A 189 25.16 -6.56 -5.69
N GLY A 190 25.11 -5.84 -4.57
CA GLY A 190 23.94 -5.81 -3.69
C GLY A 190 22.70 -5.20 -4.36
N THR A 191 22.87 -4.11 -5.13
CA THR A 191 21.76 -3.48 -5.86
C THR A 191 21.20 -4.39 -6.95
N ILE A 192 22.07 -5.02 -7.74
CA ILE A 192 21.66 -5.98 -8.79
C ILE A 192 20.92 -7.15 -8.14
N PHE A 193 21.49 -7.75 -7.10
CA PHE A 193 20.88 -8.88 -6.41
C PHE A 193 19.55 -8.51 -5.73
N GLY A 194 19.48 -7.34 -5.10
CA GLY A 194 18.26 -6.83 -4.47
C GLY A 194 17.14 -6.54 -5.47
N LEU A 195 17.47 -5.94 -6.61
CA LEU A 195 16.51 -5.73 -7.70
C LEU A 195 16.01 -7.05 -8.28
N LEU A 196 16.89 -8.02 -8.51
CA LEU A 196 16.51 -9.34 -9.03
C LEU A 196 15.62 -10.10 -8.03
N SER A 197 16.03 -10.19 -6.77
CA SER A 197 15.23 -10.90 -5.76
C SER A 197 13.91 -10.18 -5.47
N GLY A 198 13.92 -8.84 -5.34
CA GLY A 198 12.70 -8.04 -5.14
C GLY A 198 11.71 -8.12 -6.30
N THR A 199 12.19 -8.08 -7.55
CA THR A 199 11.32 -8.27 -8.73
C THR A 199 10.76 -9.68 -8.79
N MET A 200 11.54 -10.70 -8.45
CA MET A 200 11.07 -12.09 -8.37
C MET A 200 9.99 -12.26 -7.29
N THR A 201 10.19 -11.72 -6.10
CA THR A 201 9.19 -11.75 -5.01
C THR A 201 7.93 -10.98 -5.39
N ALA A 202 8.06 -9.78 -5.96
CA ALA A 202 6.92 -8.99 -6.41
C ALA A 202 6.12 -9.73 -7.50
N TRP A 203 6.80 -10.34 -8.46
CA TRP A 203 6.17 -11.13 -9.51
C TRP A 203 5.42 -12.36 -8.96
N MET A 204 6.06 -13.09 -8.03
CA MET A 204 5.43 -14.23 -7.36
C MET A 204 4.21 -13.80 -6.55
N LEU A 205 4.30 -12.69 -5.81
CA LEU A 205 3.20 -12.14 -5.04
C LEU A 205 2.02 -11.77 -5.95
N VAL A 206 2.27 -11.05 -7.05
CA VAL A 206 1.22 -10.71 -8.03
C VAL A 206 0.56 -11.96 -8.59
N LYS A 207 1.35 -12.99 -8.96
CA LYS A 207 0.82 -14.27 -9.44
C LYS A 207 -0.09 -14.97 -8.42
N LEU A 208 0.26 -14.94 -7.15
CA LEU A 208 -0.56 -15.49 -6.08
C LEU A 208 -1.86 -14.68 -5.89
N LEU A 209 -1.78 -13.34 -5.93
CA LEU A 209 -2.94 -12.48 -5.77
C LEU A 209 -3.90 -12.55 -6.97
N THR A 210 -3.41 -12.75 -8.19
CA THR A 210 -4.28 -12.96 -9.38
C THR A 210 -5.12 -14.24 -9.29
N GLY A 211 -4.80 -15.18 -8.39
CA GLY A 211 -5.63 -16.35 -8.11
C GLY A 211 -6.74 -16.12 -7.08
N VAL A 212 -6.73 -14.98 -6.39
CA VAL A 212 -7.63 -14.67 -5.25
C VAL A 212 -8.48 -13.42 -5.50
N PHE A 213 -7.99 -12.45 -6.28
CA PHE A 213 -8.68 -11.19 -6.56
C PHE A 213 -9.19 -11.13 -7.99
N ASP A 214 -10.46 -10.75 -8.15
CA ASP A 214 -11.12 -10.57 -9.44
C ASP A 214 -11.97 -9.28 -9.44
N PRO A 215 -11.80 -8.34 -10.40
CA PRO A 215 -11.00 -8.43 -11.63
C PRO A 215 -9.48 -8.32 -11.40
N ALA A 216 -8.71 -9.07 -12.19
CA ALA A 216 -7.24 -9.07 -12.13
C ALA A 216 -6.66 -7.65 -12.35
N PRO A 217 -5.60 -7.25 -11.61
CA PRO A 217 -4.95 -5.96 -11.82
C PRO A 217 -4.38 -5.85 -13.25
N ASP A 218 -4.86 -4.87 -14.02
CA ASP A 218 -4.53 -4.70 -15.46
C ASP A 218 -3.04 -4.42 -15.73
N ALA A 219 -2.26 -4.00 -14.73
CA ALA A 219 -0.82 -3.82 -14.86
C ALA A 219 -0.07 -3.75 -13.51
N LEU A 220 1.16 -4.25 -13.51
CA LEU A 220 2.16 -3.94 -12.49
C LEU A 220 2.52 -2.44 -12.57
N SER A 221 1.93 -1.63 -11.68
CA SER A 221 2.34 -0.24 -11.53
C SER A 221 3.71 -0.19 -10.83
N ILE A 222 4.78 -0.11 -11.62
CA ILE A 222 6.16 -0.02 -11.11
C ILE A 222 6.47 1.44 -10.78
N PRO A 223 6.69 1.80 -9.49
CA PRO A 223 7.00 3.17 -9.11
C PRO A 223 8.49 3.46 -9.34
N TRP A 224 8.87 3.72 -10.59
CA TRP A 224 10.27 3.95 -11.00
C TRP A 224 10.98 5.02 -10.17
N LEU A 225 10.27 6.10 -9.81
CA LEU A 225 10.81 7.17 -8.95
C LEU A 225 11.17 6.66 -7.55
N TYR A 226 10.32 5.83 -6.96
CA TYR A 226 10.56 5.25 -5.65
C TYR A 226 11.74 4.28 -5.67
N ILE A 227 11.80 3.40 -6.68
CA ILE A 227 12.93 2.47 -6.87
C ILE A 227 14.24 3.25 -7.05
N GLY A 228 14.23 4.30 -7.88
CA GLY A 228 15.40 5.16 -8.08
C GLY A 228 15.85 5.85 -6.79
N ALA A 229 14.90 6.35 -5.98
CA ALA A 229 15.21 6.97 -4.69
C ALA A 229 15.83 5.98 -3.71
N VAL A 230 15.25 4.77 -3.57
CA VAL A 230 15.76 3.71 -2.68
C VAL A 230 17.17 3.28 -3.10
N VAL A 231 17.38 3.01 -4.39
CA VAL A 231 18.70 2.63 -4.91
C VAL A 231 19.74 3.72 -4.64
N THR A 232 19.39 4.98 -4.91
CA THR A 232 20.28 6.12 -4.64
C THR A 232 20.63 6.21 -3.16
N LEU A 233 19.64 6.04 -2.29
CA LEU A 233 19.81 6.16 -0.85
C LEU A 233 20.67 5.03 -0.26
N VAL A 234 20.54 3.80 -0.77
CA VAL A 234 21.43 2.68 -0.42
C VAL A 234 22.85 2.90 -0.93
N ILE A 235 23.02 3.38 -2.17
CA ILE A 235 24.35 3.69 -2.70
C ILE A 235 25.02 4.78 -1.83
N VAL A 236 24.30 5.85 -1.51
CA VAL A 236 24.79 6.93 -0.66
C VAL A 236 25.15 6.43 0.73
N SER A 237 24.38 5.53 1.33
CA SER A 237 24.68 4.99 2.67
C SER A 237 25.95 4.13 2.68
N VAL A 238 26.15 3.30 1.65
CA VAL A 238 27.38 2.51 1.49
C VAL A 238 28.58 3.43 1.24
N MET A 239 28.43 4.43 0.35
CA MET A 239 29.49 5.41 0.08
C MET A 239 29.85 6.22 1.33
N ALA A 240 28.87 6.59 2.16
CA ALA A 240 29.10 7.27 3.43
C ALA A 240 29.87 6.37 4.41
N ALA A 241 29.55 5.07 4.49
CA ALA A 241 30.28 4.10 5.30
C ALA A 241 31.74 3.93 4.83
N VAL A 242 31.97 3.86 3.51
CA VAL A 242 33.30 3.81 2.90
C VAL A 242 34.09 5.06 3.24
N GLY A 243 33.50 6.24 3.04
CA GLY A 243 34.13 7.53 3.33
C GLY A 243 34.50 7.68 4.79
N PHE A 244 33.59 7.31 5.70
CA PHE A 244 33.85 7.30 7.14
C PHE A 244 35.05 6.41 7.51
N THR A 245 35.11 5.21 6.94
CA THR A 245 36.21 4.26 7.18
C THR A 245 37.54 4.79 6.66
N ASN A 246 37.55 5.39 5.45
CA ASN A 246 38.75 5.95 4.84
C ASN A 246 39.36 7.09 5.68
N VAL A 247 38.52 8.02 6.16
CA VAL A 247 38.97 9.13 7.02
C VAL A 247 39.56 8.62 8.33
N ARG A 248 38.92 7.62 8.96
CA ARG A 248 39.36 7.09 10.25
C ARG A 248 40.65 6.28 10.17
N SER A 249 40.87 5.57 9.07
CA SER A 249 42.15 4.90 8.79
C SER A 249 43.30 5.91 8.63
N ALA A 250 43.03 7.09 8.06
CA ALA A 250 44.05 8.13 7.91
C ALA A 250 44.48 8.74 9.26
N SER A 251 43.55 8.94 10.20
CA SER A 251 43.87 9.48 11.54
C SER A 251 44.64 8.49 12.42
N ALA A 252 44.31 7.19 12.36
CA ALA A 252 44.98 6.16 13.16
C ALA A 252 46.48 6.02 12.82
N THR A 253 46.87 6.36 11.59
CA THR A 253 48.26 6.33 11.14
C THR A 253 49.08 7.48 11.75
N VAL A 254 48.46 8.63 12.03
CA VAL A 254 49.13 9.80 12.62
C VAL A 254 49.43 9.57 14.10
N GLU A 255 48.50 8.97 14.84
CA GLU A 255 48.69 8.63 16.26
C GLU A 255 49.84 7.62 16.44
N SER A 256 49.88 6.59 15.60
CA SER A 256 50.91 5.53 15.68
C SER A 256 52.33 6.00 15.32
N LEU A 257 52.48 7.15 14.64
CA LEU A 257 53.78 7.79 14.37
C LEU A 257 54.16 8.79 15.47
N ARG A 258 53.21 9.18 16.33
CA ARG A 258 53.45 10.09 17.46
C ARG A 258 53.95 9.35 18.71
N ASP A 259 53.67 8.05 18.77
CA ASP A 259 54.09 7.14 19.86
C ASP A 259 55.44 6.43 19.59
N LEU A 260 56.08 6.68 18.46
CA LEU A 260 57.42 6.17 18.09
C LEU A 260 58.48 7.28 18.20
#